data_AF-A0AAE1KJ40-F1
#
_entry.id   AF-A0AAE1KJ40-F1
#
_cell.length_a   1.000
_cell.length_b   1.000
_cell.length_c   1.000
_cell.angle_alpha   90.00
_cell.angle_beta   90.00
_cell.angle_gamma   90.00
#
_symmetry.space_group_name_H-M   'P 1'
#
loop_
_entity.id
_entity.type
_entity.pdbx_description
1 polymer ?
#
loop_
_entity_poly.entity_id
_entity_poly.type
_entity_poly.pdbx_seq_one_letter_code
_entity_poly.pdbx_strand_id
1 'polypeptide(L)'
;MEMQLPTQRTAIDITSANMKNQAKFQLNVPGITHVWGFTQSGSCIPEDCTNVGGVDYNIADPKNCQKYYICHDGSAFSRNCAPLFYYDDSLQQCLLIPACPPTYQPCSPTCRFECQGNQPSAHRNDCTKYYICDPEQGLVERTCSDHNNPFWDGTQCQNDEDNCCDPCMAYCLEGFTNIADPLNCHQYYECMKDDYFPDDSDLRLCSTNEYFSPTLGSCSSDSSCTQICSNDANCPDTFDCPTDAVGGFPVCSNRCNQFYYYCDLFGVEVRTCTHGEFFNPDELVCVDEEDCPYPYFPWVPSIALENVLH
;
A
#
# COMPACT_ATOMS: atom_id res chain seq x y z
N MET A 1 2.71 23.19 64.42
CA MET A 1 3.89 22.31 64.46
C MET A 1 3.68 21.28 63.37
N GLU A 2 3.98 21.68 62.14
CA GLU A 2 3.91 20.85 60.94
C GLU A 2 5.26 20.11 60.81
N MET A 3 5.21 18.81 60.56
CA MET A 3 6.40 17.99 60.26
C MET A 3 6.45 17.77 58.74
N GLN A 4 7.44 18.40 58.09
CA GLN A 4 7.83 18.13 56.70
C GLN A 4 8.77 16.90 56.65
N LEU A 5 8.51 16.00 55.69
CA LEU A 5 9.41 14.92 55.27
C LEU A 5 10.21 15.37 54.04
N PRO A 6 11.54 15.10 53.95
CA PRO A 6 12.32 15.41 52.76
C PRO A 6 12.35 14.22 51.77
N THR A 7 12.18 14.55 50.49
CA THR A 7 12.42 13.70 49.31
C THR A 7 13.90 13.79 48.90
N GLN A 8 14.59 12.65 48.75
CA GLN A 8 15.87 12.58 48.04
C GLN A 8 15.72 11.76 46.76
N ARG A 9 15.98 12.41 45.62
CA ARG A 9 16.19 11.79 44.30
C ARG A 9 17.64 11.33 44.21
N THR A 10 17.86 10.08 43.83
CA THR A 10 19.17 9.58 43.36
C THR A 10 19.12 9.50 41.85
N ALA A 11 20.00 10.27 41.19
CA ALA A 11 20.27 10.17 39.77
C ALA A 11 21.21 8.98 39.53
N ILE A 12 20.94 8.20 38.48
CA ILE A 12 21.87 7.17 37.99
C ILE A 12 22.40 7.67 36.65
N ASP A 13 23.71 7.89 36.66
CA ASP A 13 24.55 8.33 35.54
C ASP A 13 24.82 7.13 34.61
N ILE A 14 24.58 7.28 33.31
CA ILE A 14 24.86 6.23 32.31
C ILE A 14 25.94 6.74 31.36
N THR A 15 27.19 6.34 31.61
CA THR A 15 28.26 6.42 30.63
C THR A 15 28.79 5.02 30.31
N SER A 16 28.59 4.64 29.05
CA SER A 16 29.37 3.73 28.21
C SER A 16 30.12 2.55 28.87
N ALA A 17 29.57 1.35 28.73
CA ALA A 17 30.35 0.11 28.60
C ALA A 17 29.66 -0.85 27.63
N ASN A 18 30.35 -1.08 26.52
CA ASN A 18 30.08 -2.08 25.49
C ASN A 18 30.48 -3.46 26.05
N MET A 19 29.60 -4.46 26.10
CA MET A 19 30.01 -5.87 26.04
C MET A 19 28.83 -6.84 25.85
N LYS A 20 28.98 -7.62 24.78
CA LYS A 20 28.28 -8.87 24.44
C LYS A 20 28.12 -9.80 25.66
N ASN A 21 26.88 -10.24 25.91
CA ASN A 21 26.44 -11.52 26.48
C ASN A 21 25.18 -11.29 27.32
N GLN A 22 24.01 -11.57 26.75
CA GLN A 22 22.77 -11.61 27.53
C GLN A 22 22.77 -12.85 28.43
N ALA A 23 23.14 -12.67 29.68
CA ALA A 23 22.79 -13.60 30.75
C ALA A 23 21.32 -13.39 31.13
N LYS A 24 20.52 -14.46 31.06
CA LYS A 24 19.14 -14.52 31.57
C LYS A 24 19.15 -14.18 33.06
N PHE A 25 18.59 -13.02 33.44
CA PHE A 25 18.18 -12.75 34.82
C PHE A 25 16.69 -13.10 34.96
N GLN A 26 16.39 -14.19 35.66
CA GLN A 26 15.03 -14.47 36.14
C GLN A 26 14.84 -13.81 37.51
N LEU A 27 13.93 -12.85 37.59
CA LEU A 27 13.37 -12.37 38.85
C LEU A 27 12.14 -13.22 39.16
N ASN A 28 12.23 -14.00 40.24
CA ASN A 28 11.16 -14.90 40.69
C ASN A 28 10.40 -14.21 41.83
N VAL A 29 9.16 -13.78 41.59
CA VAL A 29 8.26 -13.26 42.62
C VAL A 29 7.05 -14.20 42.72
N PRO A 30 6.78 -14.84 43.87
CA PRO A 30 5.69 -15.80 43.98
C PRO A 30 4.36 -15.07 44.22
N GLY A 31 3.36 -15.31 43.36
CA GLY A 31 1.97 -14.91 43.61
C GLY A 31 1.19 -14.23 42.49
N ILE A 32 1.77 -14.04 41.30
CA ILE A 32 1.04 -13.48 40.15
C ILE A 32 0.66 -14.62 39.21
N THR A 33 -0.62 -14.97 39.21
CA THR A 33 -1.25 -15.79 38.17
C THR A 33 -0.90 -15.21 36.80
N HIS A 34 -0.35 -16.04 35.91
CA HIS A 34 0.04 -15.70 34.55
C HIS A 34 -1.04 -14.90 33.83
N VAL A 35 -0.89 -13.59 33.79
CA VAL A 35 -1.48 -12.76 32.75
C VAL A 35 -0.59 -13.02 31.54
N TRP A 36 -1.16 -13.61 30.49
CA TRP A 36 -0.54 -13.63 29.18
C TRP A 36 -0.42 -12.18 28.73
N GLY A 37 0.72 -11.56 29.09
CA GLY A 37 1.13 -10.30 28.52
C GLY A 37 1.53 -10.59 27.09
N PHE A 38 0.61 -10.36 26.15
CA PHE A 38 0.96 -10.11 24.77
C PHE A 38 1.99 -8.99 24.80
N THR A 39 3.25 -9.30 24.52
CA THR A 39 4.21 -8.27 24.14
C THR A 39 3.70 -7.70 22.84
N GLN A 40 3.06 -6.55 22.95
CA GLN A 40 2.69 -5.70 21.84
C GLN A 40 4.00 -5.21 21.20
N SER A 41 4.56 -6.00 20.29
CA SER A 41 5.50 -5.54 19.28
C SER A 41 4.76 -5.63 17.94
N GLY A 42 4.03 -4.56 17.61
CA GLY A 42 3.37 -4.42 16.33
C GLY A 42 4.42 -4.35 15.23
N SER A 43 4.61 -5.45 14.52
CA SER A 43 5.37 -5.49 13.29
C SER A 43 4.42 -5.93 12.19
N CYS A 44 4.24 -5.07 11.19
CA CYS A 44 3.37 -5.27 10.03
C CYS A 44 4.02 -6.23 9.04
N ILE A 45 4.56 -7.35 9.52
CA ILE A 45 5.27 -8.32 8.70
C ILE A 45 4.25 -9.38 8.29
N PRO A 46 3.86 -9.44 7.01
CA PRO A 46 2.90 -10.44 6.52
C PRO A 46 3.44 -11.88 6.52
N GLU A 47 4.61 -12.13 7.10
CA GLU A 47 5.41 -13.32 6.83
C GLU A 47 5.85 -14.09 8.08
N ASP A 48 5.30 -13.82 9.28
CA ASP A 48 5.73 -14.59 10.46
C ASP A 48 5.10 -16.00 10.52
N CYS A 49 5.47 -16.83 9.54
CA CYS A 49 5.22 -18.26 9.50
C CYS A 49 6.14 -19.04 10.46
N THR A 50 7.03 -18.37 11.21
CA THR A 50 8.05 -19.06 12.06
C THR A 50 7.45 -19.74 13.29
N ASN A 51 6.24 -19.33 13.69
CA ASN A 51 5.50 -19.91 14.82
C ASN A 51 4.47 -20.96 14.39
N VAL A 52 4.32 -21.24 13.10
CA VAL A 52 3.38 -22.23 12.57
C VAL A 52 4.08 -23.59 12.55
N GLY A 53 3.80 -24.43 13.54
CA GLY A 53 4.50 -25.70 13.80
C GLY A 53 4.32 -26.80 12.74
N GLY A 54 4.84 -26.60 11.54
CA GLY A 54 4.97 -27.62 10.49
C GLY A 54 3.65 -28.10 9.88
N VAL A 55 2.57 -27.34 10.02
CA VAL A 55 1.28 -27.59 9.36
C VAL A 55 1.05 -26.49 8.34
N ASP A 56 0.60 -26.85 7.14
CA ASP A 56 0.14 -25.87 6.15
C ASP A 56 -1.02 -25.06 6.76
N TYR A 57 -0.76 -23.78 7.04
CA TYR A 57 -1.72 -22.84 7.62
C TYR A 57 -1.61 -21.54 6.84
N ASN A 58 -2.74 -20.91 6.58
CA ASN A 58 -2.80 -19.69 5.80
C ASN A 58 -3.01 -18.52 6.77
N ILE A 59 -2.24 -17.46 6.63
CA ILE A 59 -2.38 -16.23 7.42
C ILE A 59 -2.95 -15.11 6.56
N ALA A 60 -3.86 -14.31 7.11
CA ALA A 60 -4.38 -13.13 6.42
C ALA A 60 -3.26 -12.10 6.20
N ASP A 61 -3.25 -11.44 5.06
CA ASP A 61 -2.38 -10.28 4.87
C ASP A 61 -2.85 -9.15 5.80
N PRO A 62 -1.98 -8.54 6.61
CA PRO A 62 -2.36 -7.54 7.61
C PRO A 62 -2.72 -6.16 7.02
N LYS A 63 -2.58 -5.96 5.71
CA LYS A 63 -2.82 -4.70 4.99
C LYS A 63 -3.93 -4.85 3.94
N ASN A 64 -4.07 -6.03 3.35
CA ASN A 64 -5.08 -6.31 2.33
C ASN A 64 -5.90 -7.55 2.69
N CYS A 65 -7.16 -7.36 3.09
CA CYS A 65 -8.03 -8.47 3.50
C CYS A 65 -8.51 -9.37 2.33
N GLN A 66 -8.21 -9.03 1.08
CA GLN A 66 -8.37 -9.93 -0.07
C GLN A 66 -7.12 -10.77 -0.32
N LYS A 67 -6.02 -10.51 0.39
CA LYS A 67 -4.75 -11.22 0.26
C LYS A 67 -4.49 -12.08 1.50
N TYR A 68 -3.81 -13.19 1.28
CA TYR A 68 -3.37 -14.10 2.34
C TYR A 68 -2.06 -14.75 1.94
N TYR A 69 -1.40 -15.39 2.90
CA TYR A 69 -0.17 -16.13 2.68
C TYR A 69 -0.38 -17.57 3.07
N ILE A 70 0.08 -18.46 2.21
CA ILE A 70 0.20 -19.87 2.53
C ILE A 70 1.53 -20.04 3.24
N CYS A 71 1.51 -20.45 4.51
CA CYS A 71 2.72 -20.80 5.25
C CYS A 71 3.08 -22.26 5.00
N HIS A 72 4.30 -22.49 4.53
CA HIS A 72 4.87 -23.83 4.37
C HIS A 72 6.34 -23.82 4.78
N ASP A 73 6.72 -24.69 5.72
CA ASP A 73 8.09 -24.82 6.26
C ASP A 73 8.73 -23.47 6.66
N GLY A 74 7.94 -22.60 7.31
CA GLY A 74 8.38 -21.27 7.76
C GLY A 74 8.54 -20.24 6.65
N SER A 75 8.16 -20.58 5.41
CA SER A 75 8.11 -19.66 4.26
C SER A 75 6.67 -19.25 3.96
N ALA A 76 6.46 -17.98 3.63
CA ALA A 76 5.16 -17.42 3.25
C ALA A 76 5.04 -17.31 1.73
N PHE A 77 3.90 -17.70 1.16
CA PHE A 77 3.60 -17.55 -0.27
C PHE A 77 2.30 -16.76 -0.45
N SER A 78 2.39 -15.56 -1.02
CA SER A 78 1.24 -14.69 -1.20
C SER A 78 0.21 -15.23 -2.19
N ARG A 79 -1.07 -14.98 -1.91
CA ARG A 79 -2.22 -15.31 -2.74
C ARG A 79 -3.30 -14.26 -2.59
N ASN A 80 -4.00 -13.96 -3.68
CA ASN A 80 -5.19 -13.14 -3.67
C ASN A 80 -6.43 -14.03 -3.73
N CYS A 81 -7.50 -13.59 -3.06
CA CYS A 81 -8.84 -14.07 -3.27
C CYS A 81 -9.35 -13.61 -4.63
N ALA A 82 -10.37 -14.31 -5.15
CA ALA A 82 -11.08 -13.87 -6.34
C ALA A 82 -11.76 -12.50 -6.09
N PRO A 83 -12.05 -11.71 -7.13
CA PRO A 83 -12.72 -10.42 -6.98
C PRO A 83 -14.00 -10.55 -6.15
N LEU A 84 -14.20 -9.62 -5.20
CA LEU A 84 -15.31 -9.60 -4.22
C LEU A 84 -15.22 -10.65 -3.09
N PHE A 85 -14.17 -11.48 -3.04
CA PHE A 85 -13.95 -12.41 -1.94
C PHE A 85 -12.86 -11.92 -1.00
N TYR A 86 -13.02 -12.19 0.28
CA TYR A 86 -12.12 -11.76 1.34
C TYR A 86 -11.65 -12.95 2.17
N TYR A 87 -10.39 -12.97 2.56
CA TYR A 87 -9.81 -14.07 3.29
C TYR A 87 -10.22 -14.04 4.76
N ASP A 88 -10.82 -15.13 5.24
CA ASP A 88 -11.18 -15.33 6.64
C ASP A 88 -10.20 -16.31 7.28
N ASP A 89 -9.35 -15.80 8.19
CA ASP A 89 -8.33 -16.60 8.89
C ASP A 89 -8.94 -17.67 9.81
N SER A 90 -10.12 -17.43 10.38
CA SER A 90 -10.77 -18.41 11.25
C SER A 90 -11.29 -19.61 10.46
N LEU A 91 -11.67 -19.38 9.20
CA LEU A 91 -12.20 -20.41 8.30
C LEU A 91 -11.19 -20.90 7.27
N GLN A 92 -9.99 -20.29 7.22
CA GLN A 92 -8.89 -20.63 6.32
C GLN A 92 -9.27 -20.59 4.83
N GLN A 93 -10.15 -19.66 4.43
CA GLN A 93 -10.67 -19.58 3.06
C GLN A 93 -11.17 -18.18 2.67
N CYS A 94 -11.25 -17.93 1.36
CA CYS A 94 -11.86 -16.74 0.80
C CYS A 94 -13.40 -16.84 0.80
N LEU A 95 -14.08 -15.84 1.34
CA LEU A 95 -15.54 -15.78 1.45
C LEU A 95 -16.10 -14.58 0.68
N LEU A 96 -17.25 -14.78 0.04
CA LEU A 96 -18.03 -13.69 -0.55
C LEU A 96 -18.76 -12.93 0.57
N ILE A 97 -18.10 -11.94 1.13
CA ILE A 97 -18.63 -11.05 2.17
C ILE A 97 -18.57 -9.60 1.71
N PRO A 98 -19.44 -8.72 2.20
CA PRO A 98 -19.55 -7.36 1.68
C PRO A 98 -18.33 -6.47 1.96
N ALA A 99 -17.47 -6.84 2.91
CA ALA A 99 -16.24 -6.14 3.29
C ALA A 99 -15.31 -7.09 4.07
N CYS A 100 -14.10 -6.64 4.44
CA CYS A 100 -13.16 -7.40 5.27
C CYS A 100 -13.85 -8.06 6.49
N PRO A 101 -13.44 -9.27 6.90
CA PRO A 101 -13.98 -9.93 8.09
C PRO A 101 -13.83 -9.04 9.34
N PRO A 102 -14.77 -9.05 10.29
CA PRO A 102 -14.66 -8.25 11.52
C PRO A 102 -13.51 -8.69 12.44
N THR A 103 -12.97 -9.89 12.25
CA THR A 103 -11.76 -10.41 12.90
C THR A 103 -10.47 -9.88 12.27
N TYR A 104 -10.57 -9.24 11.10
CA TYR A 104 -9.46 -8.60 10.43
C TYR A 104 -8.97 -7.41 11.25
N GLN A 105 -7.73 -7.48 11.70
CA GLN A 105 -7.07 -6.37 12.38
C GLN A 105 -5.99 -5.80 11.46
N PRO A 106 -6.27 -4.70 10.74
CA PRO A 106 -5.27 -4.05 9.93
C PRO A 106 -4.13 -3.57 10.83
N CYS A 107 -2.90 -3.78 10.39
CA CYS A 107 -1.76 -3.20 11.10
C CYS A 107 -1.67 -1.70 10.81
N SER A 108 -1.35 -0.88 11.82
CA SER A 108 -1.03 0.53 11.60
C SER A 108 0.26 0.63 10.78
N PRO A 109 0.29 1.34 9.64
CA PRO A 109 1.49 1.45 8.84
C PRO A 109 2.58 2.22 9.59
N THR A 110 3.80 1.72 9.43
CA THR A 110 5.03 2.34 9.92
C THR A 110 5.54 3.45 9.01
N CYS A 111 4.94 3.60 7.82
CA CYS A 111 5.35 4.56 6.81
C CYS A 111 5.14 6.00 7.25
N ARG A 112 6.25 6.73 7.39
CA ARG A 112 6.26 8.17 7.65
C ARG A 112 7.02 8.86 6.53
N PHE A 113 6.43 9.87 5.94
CA PHE A 113 7.08 10.66 4.88
C PHE A 113 7.66 11.99 5.40
N GLU A 114 7.48 12.26 6.69
CA GLU A 114 7.96 13.45 7.36
C GLU A 114 8.77 13.09 8.60
N CYS A 115 9.77 13.94 8.91
CA CYS A 115 10.58 13.76 10.10
C CYS A 115 9.76 14.04 11.36
N GLN A 116 9.64 13.03 12.22
CA GLN A 116 9.15 13.18 13.59
C GLN A 116 10.28 12.80 14.56
N GLY A 117 11.06 13.79 14.97
CA GLY A 117 12.27 13.57 15.77
C GLY A 117 13.38 12.93 14.93
N ASN A 118 14.09 11.95 15.51
CA ASN A 118 15.20 11.22 14.86
C ASN A 118 14.76 9.90 14.20
N GLN A 119 13.46 9.73 13.93
CA GLN A 119 12.97 8.54 13.23
C GLN A 119 13.25 8.65 11.73
N PRO A 120 13.61 7.55 11.05
CA PRO A 120 13.73 7.55 9.60
C PRO A 120 12.38 7.85 8.94
N SER A 121 12.42 8.48 7.76
CA SER A 121 11.25 8.66 6.91
C SER A 121 11.42 7.89 5.61
N ALA A 122 10.34 7.32 5.09
CA ALA A 122 10.33 6.71 3.78
C ALA A 122 10.67 7.74 2.70
N HIS A 123 11.40 7.31 1.68
CA HIS A 123 11.52 8.11 0.48
C HIS A 123 10.17 8.12 -0.21
N ARG A 124 9.76 9.30 -0.72
CA ARG A 124 8.49 9.44 -1.41
C ARG A 124 8.54 8.58 -2.68
N ASN A 125 9.26 8.96 -3.72
CA ASN A 125 9.04 8.30 -5.01
C ASN A 125 9.96 7.08 -5.29
N ASP A 126 10.54 6.47 -4.26
CA ASP A 126 11.55 5.41 -4.47
C ASP A 126 11.60 4.47 -3.27
N CYS A 127 10.94 3.33 -3.42
CA CYS A 127 10.82 2.32 -2.38
C CYS A 127 12.15 1.72 -1.92
N THR A 128 13.18 1.82 -2.76
CA THR A 128 14.52 1.33 -2.43
C THR A 128 15.25 2.30 -1.51
N LYS A 129 14.63 3.43 -1.15
CA LYS A 129 15.26 4.51 -0.41
C LYS A 129 14.48 4.93 0.82
N TYR A 130 15.21 5.55 1.73
CA TYR A 130 14.68 6.18 2.93
C TYR A 130 15.57 7.34 3.34
N TYR A 131 15.07 8.21 4.21
CA TYR A 131 15.83 9.30 4.79
C TYR A 131 16.06 9.03 6.26
N ILE A 132 17.27 9.35 6.73
CA ILE A 132 17.54 9.48 8.16
C ILE A 132 17.36 10.95 8.50
N CYS A 133 16.52 11.22 9.49
CA CYS A 133 16.30 12.56 10.01
C CYS A 133 17.47 12.95 10.92
N ASP A 134 18.40 13.73 10.36
CA ASP A 134 19.55 14.26 11.07
C ASP A 134 19.26 15.70 11.56
N PRO A 135 19.41 15.99 12.86
CA PRO A 135 19.13 17.33 13.40
C PRO A 135 20.02 18.45 12.84
N GLU A 136 21.21 18.12 12.35
CA GLU A 136 22.21 19.08 11.86
C GLU A 136 22.22 19.17 10.34
N GLN A 137 21.97 18.05 9.65
CA GLN A 137 22.06 17.92 8.19
C GLN A 137 20.70 17.84 7.49
N GLY A 138 19.60 17.73 8.24
CA GLY A 138 18.26 17.58 7.67
C GLY A 138 17.99 16.15 7.19
N LEU A 139 17.30 16.02 6.05
CA LEU A 139 16.97 14.72 5.46
C LEU A 139 18.21 14.13 4.75
N VAL A 140 18.75 13.03 5.26
CA VAL A 140 19.88 12.34 4.63
C VAL A 140 19.41 11.05 3.95
N GLU A 141 19.42 11.04 2.62
CA GLU A 141 18.98 9.88 1.81
C GLU A 141 19.88 8.65 2.01
N ARG A 142 19.26 7.47 2.01
CA ARG A 142 19.84 6.14 2.11
C ARG A 142 19.11 5.21 1.14
N THR A 143 19.78 4.12 0.78
CA THR A 143 19.25 3.08 -0.10
C THR A 143 19.35 1.72 0.59
N CYS A 144 18.28 0.93 0.52
CA CYS A 144 18.27 -0.48 0.85
C CYS A 144 19.21 -1.22 -0.08
N SER A 145 20.44 -1.44 0.39
CA SER A 145 21.57 -1.90 -0.43
C SER A 145 21.71 -3.41 -0.47
N ASP A 146 20.88 -4.14 0.28
CA ASP A 146 20.87 -5.60 0.32
C ASP A 146 19.96 -6.13 -0.80
N HIS A 147 20.51 -6.95 -1.69
CA HIS A 147 19.76 -7.56 -2.79
C HIS A 147 18.63 -8.46 -2.28
N ASN A 148 18.75 -9.03 -1.08
CA ASN A 148 17.67 -9.82 -0.50
C ASN A 148 16.61 -8.96 0.18
N ASN A 149 16.92 -7.70 0.51
CA ASN A 149 16.00 -6.79 1.20
C ASN A 149 16.01 -5.41 0.53
N PRO A 150 15.50 -5.28 -0.71
CA PRO A 150 15.65 -4.04 -1.48
C PRO A 150 14.59 -2.98 -1.17
N PHE A 151 13.57 -3.26 -0.34
CA PHE A 151 12.42 -2.37 -0.15
C PHE A 151 12.33 -1.81 1.28
N TRP A 152 12.00 -0.54 1.45
CA TRP A 152 11.86 0.08 2.78
C TRP A 152 10.42 0.07 3.29
N ASP A 153 10.20 -0.47 4.50
CA ASP A 153 8.85 -0.61 5.11
C ASP A 153 8.45 0.49 6.09
N GLY A 154 9.24 1.55 6.17
CA GLY A 154 9.03 2.65 7.12
C GLY A 154 9.87 2.49 8.39
N THR A 155 10.38 1.29 8.65
CA THR A 155 11.24 0.98 9.79
C THR A 155 12.57 0.34 9.41
N GLN A 156 12.58 -0.56 8.43
CA GLN A 156 13.75 -1.30 7.99
C GLN A 156 13.62 -1.73 6.52
N CYS A 157 14.72 -2.20 5.95
CA CYS A 157 14.73 -2.81 4.63
C CYS A 157 14.21 -4.24 4.70
N GLN A 158 13.37 -4.62 3.75
CA GLN A 158 12.64 -5.88 3.64
C GLN A 158 12.75 -6.45 2.23
N ASN A 159 12.48 -7.75 2.12
CA ASN A 159 12.49 -8.55 0.89
C ASN A 159 11.20 -8.43 0.06
N ASP A 160 10.08 -8.14 0.72
CA ASP A 160 8.76 -8.08 0.12
C ASP A 160 8.38 -6.65 -0.31
N GLU A 161 8.08 -6.51 -1.60
CA GLU A 161 7.71 -5.24 -2.25
C GLU A 161 6.38 -4.69 -1.74
N ASP A 162 5.46 -5.54 -1.28
CA ASP A 162 4.19 -5.08 -0.70
C ASP A 162 4.35 -4.44 0.69
N ASN A 163 5.56 -4.56 1.26
CA ASN A 163 5.93 -3.81 2.45
C ASN A 163 6.42 -2.39 2.14
N CYS A 164 6.50 -2.02 0.87
CA CYS A 164 6.93 -0.72 0.43
C CYS A 164 6.13 0.45 1.03
N CYS A 165 6.84 1.45 1.53
CA CYS A 165 6.27 2.77 1.76
C CYS A 165 6.18 3.57 0.46
N ASP A 166 5.19 3.25 -0.36
CA ASP A 166 4.91 3.95 -1.61
C ASP A 166 3.92 5.12 -1.36
N PRO A 167 4.27 6.39 -1.64
CA PRO A 167 3.36 7.53 -1.59
C PRO A 167 2.26 7.46 -2.65
N CYS A 168 2.39 6.56 -3.62
CA CYS A 168 1.36 6.24 -4.59
C CYS A 168 0.30 5.31 -4.00
N MET A 169 0.55 4.76 -2.80
CA MET A 169 -0.44 4.09 -2.00
C MET A 169 -1.21 5.13 -1.17
N ALA A 170 -2.48 5.34 -1.52
CA ALA A 170 -3.36 6.19 -0.74
C ALA A 170 -3.49 5.65 0.69
N TYR A 171 -3.60 6.53 1.68
CA TYR A 171 -3.74 6.13 3.08
C TYR A 171 -4.65 7.09 3.85
N CYS A 172 -5.72 6.53 4.39
CA CYS A 172 -6.68 7.22 5.22
C CYS A 172 -6.19 7.24 6.67
N LEU A 173 -5.51 8.33 7.05
CA LEU A 173 -5.08 8.56 8.44
C LEU A 173 -6.28 8.93 9.32
N GLU A 174 -7.13 9.83 8.83
CA GLU A 174 -8.32 10.31 9.53
C GLU A 174 -9.58 9.90 8.77
N GLY A 175 -10.54 9.32 9.47
CA GLY A 175 -11.84 8.94 8.96
C GLY A 175 -12.74 10.15 8.76
N PHE A 176 -13.72 9.97 7.88
CA PHE A 176 -14.64 10.99 7.40
C PHE A 176 -13.95 12.19 6.75
N THR A 177 -12.75 11.97 6.19
CA THR A 177 -12.00 12.93 5.40
C THR A 177 -11.92 12.48 3.94
N ASN A 178 -11.52 13.38 3.05
CA ASN A 178 -11.20 13.03 1.67
C ASN A 178 -9.70 13.24 1.44
N ILE A 179 -9.07 12.27 0.80
CA ILE A 179 -7.66 12.35 0.42
C ILE A 179 -7.51 12.22 -1.09
N ALA A 180 -6.48 12.83 -1.65
CA ALA A 180 -6.22 12.76 -3.07
C ALA A 180 -5.88 11.32 -3.47
N ASP A 181 -6.37 10.90 -4.65
CA ASP A 181 -5.77 9.77 -5.34
C ASP A 181 -4.37 10.19 -5.83
N PRO A 182 -3.29 9.51 -5.38
CA PRO A 182 -1.93 9.84 -5.79
C PRO A 182 -1.67 9.68 -7.29
N LEU A 183 -2.41 8.79 -7.97
CA LEU A 183 -2.25 8.40 -9.36
C LEU A 183 -3.20 9.15 -10.30
N ASN A 184 -4.31 9.67 -9.78
CA ASN A 184 -5.30 10.38 -10.59
C ASN A 184 -5.87 11.63 -9.90
N CYS A 185 -5.50 12.81 -10.41
CA CYS A 185 -5.96 14.09 -9.88
C CYS A 185 -7.47 14.37 -10.05
N HIS A 186 -8.19 13.57 -10.85
CA HIS A 186 -9.64 13.61 -10.99
C HIS A 186 -10.35 12.68 -10.00
N GLN A 187 -9.60 11.96 -9.19
CA GLN A 187 -10.12 11.01 -8.23
C GLN A 187 -9.67 11.36 -6.82
N TYR A 188 -10.41 10.84 -5.86
CA TYR A 188 -10.11 10.97 -4.45
C TYR A 188 -10.72 9.79 -3.70
N TYR A 189 -10.18 9.52 -2.51
CA TYR A 189 -10.74 8.53 -1.61
C TYR A 189 -11.55 9.23 -0.51
N GLU A 190 -12.74 8.72 -0.27
CA GLU A 190 -13.58 9.10 0.86
C GLU A 190 -13.27 8.14 2.02
N CYS A 191 -12.50 8.61 2.99
CA CYS A 191 -12.08 7.81 4.12
C CYS A 191 -13.25 7.56 5.06
N MET A 192 -13.62 6.30 5.29
CA MET A 192 -14.76 5.92 6.12
C MET A 192 -14.40 5.76 7.60
N LYS A 193 -13.11 5.53 7.89
CA LYS A 193 -12.56 5.32 9.23
C LYS A 193 -11.09 5.75 9.26
N ASP A 194 -10.53 5.82 10.46
CA ASP A 194 -9.13 6.15 10.67
C ASP A 194 -8.25 4.94 10.33
N ASP A 195 -6.97 5.22 10.08
CA ASP A 195 -5.87 4.28 9.97
C ASP A 195 -6.01 3.09 9.00
N TYR A 196 -6.39 3.30 7.73
CA TYR A 196 -6.49 2.21 6.74
C TYR A 196 -6.08 2.59 5.31
N PHE A 197 -5.73 1.58 4.50
CA PHE A 197 -5.54 1.72 3.06
C PHE A 197 -6.91 1.64 2.38
N PRO A 198 -7.36 2.70 1.69
CA PRO A 198 -8.62 2.69 0.98
C PRO A 198 -8.54 1.78 -0.25
N ASP A 199 -9.66 1.16 -0.60
CA ASP A 199 -9.81 0.35 -1.80
C ASP A 199 -10.75 1.02 -2.82
N ASP A 200 -11.06 0.34 -3.92
CA ASP A 200 -11.93 0.85 -4.98
C ASP A 200 -13.33 1.25 -4.48
N SER A 201 -13.79 0.71 -3.34
CA SER A 201 -15.08 1.07 -2.74
C SER A 201 -15.07 2.45 -2.08
N ASP A 202 -13.90 2.94 -1.66
CA ASP A 202 -13.69 4.28 -1.11
C ASP A 202 -13.44 5.34 -2.20
N LEU A 203 -13.17 4.90 -3.43
CA LEU A 203 -12.79 5.75 -4.56
C LEU A 203 -13.98 6.56 -5.09
N ARG A 204 -13.74 7.83 -5.42
CA ARG A 204 -14.71 8.80 -5.92
C ARG A 204 -14.12 9.61 -7.06
N LEU A 205 -14.98 10.02 -7.98
CA LEU A 205 -14.63 10.86 -9.12
C LEU A 205 -15.05 12.30 -8.86
N CYS A 206 -14.19 13.24 -9.24
CA CYS A 206 -14.57 14.63 -9.39
C CYS A 206 -15.52 14.81 -10.58
N SER A 207 -16.30 15.89 -10.57
CA SER A 207 -17.13 16.27 -11.71
C SER A 207 -16.26 16.62 -12.92
N THR A 208 -16.87 16.64 -14.11
CA THR A 208 -16.20 17.03 -15.34
C THR A 208 -15.52 18.40 -15.20
N ASN A 209 -14.23 18.48 -15.56
CA ASN A 209 -13.35 19.66 -15.43
C ASN A 209 -13.04 20.12 -14.00
N GLU A 210 -13.29 19.30 -12.99
CA GLU A 210 -12.83 19.54 -11.62
C GLU A 210 -11.67 18.62 -11.26
N TYR A 211 -10.83 19.10 -10.34
CA TYR A 211 -9.68 18.37 -9.83
C TYR A 211 -9.72 18.38 -8.31
N PHE A 212 -9.27 17.28 -7.70
CA PHE A 212 -9.25 17.18 -6.25
C PHE A 212 -8.18 18.09 -5.65
N SER A 213 -8.56 18.88 -4.65
CA SER A 213 -7.66 19.74 -3.90
C SER A 213 -7.40 19.15 -2.52
N PRO A 214 -6.17 18.65 -2.23
CA PRO A 214 -5.82 18.15 -0.90
C PRO A 214 -5.99 19.23 0.18
N THR A 215 -5.75 20.50 -0.18
CA THR A 215 -5.86 21.63 0.75
C THR A 215 -7.31 21.93 1.12
N LEU A 216 -8.25 21.77 0.18
CA LEU A 216 -9.68 21.98 0.43
C LEU A 216 -10.37 20.71 0.93
N GLY A 217 -9.79 19.53 0.68
CA GLY A 217 -10.43 18.24 0.90
C GLY A 217 -11.61 17.99 -0.04
N SER A 218 -11.64 18.66 -1.20
CA SER A 218 -12.76 18.59 -2.14
C SER A 218 -12.33 18.86 -3.59
N CYS A 219 -13.17 18.44 -4.53
CA CYS A 219 -13.03 18.79 -5.95
C CYS A 219 -13.34 20.27 -6.19
N SER A 220 -12.61 20.89 -7.12
CA SER A 220 -12.82 22.27 -7.52
C SER A 220 -12.28 22.50 -8.94
N SER A 221 -12.98 23.33 -9.72
CA SER A 221 -12.52 23.78 -11.04
C SER A 221 -11.34 24.75 -10.97
N ASP A 222 -11.12 25.38 -9.81
CA ASP A 222 -10.04 26.35 -9.59
C ASP A 222 -8.74 25.66 -9.15
N SER A 223 -8.78 24.35 -8.91
CA SER A 223 -7.62 23.55 -8.55
C SER A 223 -6.88 23.08 -9.79
N SER A 224 -5.56 22.96 -9.71
CA SER A 224 -4.77 22.39 -10.78
C SER A 224 -4.67 20.87 -10.63
N CYS A 225 -4.85 20.14 -11.74
CA CYS A 225 -4.51 18.72 -11.77
C CYS A 225 -3.06 18.53 -11.35
N THR A 226 -2.86 17.93 -10.19
CA THR A 226 -1.52 17.64 -9.66
C THR A 226 -1.52 16.18 -9.26
N GLN A 227 -1.08 15.33 -10.17
CA GLN A 227 -0.80 13.93 -9.85
C GLN A 227 0.51 13.89 -9.06
N ILE A 228 0.46 13.26 -7.89
CA ILE A 228 1.62 13.17 -6.98
C ILE A 228 2.58 12.12 -7.50
N CYS A 229 2.00 11.04 -8.03
CA CYS A 229 2.67 9.98 -8.72
C CYS A 229 2.31 10.06 -10.19
N SER A 230 3.31 10.05 -11.05
CA SER A 230 3.03 9.78 -12.46
C SER A 230 2.48 8.37 -12.54
N ASN A 231 1.33 8.21 -13.20
CA ASN A 231 1.04 6.95 -13.87
C ASN A 231 2.33 6.56 -14.57
N ASP A 232 2.79 5.33 -14.29
CA ASP A 232 3.96 4.68 -14.87
C ASP A 232 4.22 5.29 -16.26
N ALA A 233 5.45 5.71 -16.62
CA ALA A 233 5.73 6.45 -17.88
C ALA A 233 5.26 5.74 -19.18
N ASN A 234 4.68 4.56 -19.03
CA ASN A 234 4.08 3.63 -19.96
C ASN A 234 2.53 3.69 -20.04
N CYS A 235 1.85 4.43 -19.15
CA CYS A 235 0.39 4.59 -19.04
C CYS A 235 -0.01 6.07 -19.19
N PRO A 236 -0.06 6.60 -20.42
CA PRO A 236 -0.31 8.01 -20.65
C PRO A 236 -1.79 8.37 -20.41
N ASP A 237 -2.04 9.49 -19.71
CA ASP A 237 -3.39 10.02 -19.49
C ASP A 237 -4.08 10.51 -20.78
N THR A 238 -3.28 10.82 -21.81
CA THR A 238 -3.72 11.26 -23.12
C THR A 238 -3.04 10.43 -24.19
N PHE A 239 -3.82 9.93 -25.15
CA PHE A 239 -3.30 9.08 -26.23
C PHE A 239 -3.51 9.72 -27.59
N ASP A 240 -2.41 10.01 -28.27
CA ASP A 240 -2.41 10.42 -29.67
C ASP A 240 -2.12 9.21 -30.55
N CYS A 241 -2.95 9.01 -31.58
CA CYS A 241 -2.73 7.93 -32.52
C CYS A 241 -1.36 8.05 -33.20
N PRO A 242 -0.56 6.97 -33.22
CA PRO A 242 0.68 6.96 -33.98
C PRO A 242 0.38 7.27 -35.45
N THR A 243 1.24 8.08 -36.06
CA THR A 243 1.02 8.59 -37.42
C THR A 243 0.82 7.42 -38.41
N ASP A 244 -0.30 7.45 -39.13
CA ASP A 244 -0.71 6.44 -40.13
C ASP A 244 -0.95 5.01 -39.59
N ALA A 245 -1.07 4.83 -38.27
CA ALA A 245 -1.33 3.53 -37.67
C ALA A 245 -2.84 3.31 -37.43
N VAL A 246 -3.35 2.16 -37.90
CA VAL A 246 -4.73 1.70 -37.67
C VAL A 246 -4.68 0.42 -36.87
N GLY A 247 -5.41 0.36 -35.76
CA GLY A 247 -5.43 -0.82 -34.90
C GLY A 247 -5.61 -0.51 -33.43
N GLY A 248 -5.54 -1.57 -32.62
CA GLY A 248 -5.57 -1.49 -31.16
C GLY A 248 -4.21 -1.14 -30.57
N PHE A 249 -4.21 -0.28 -29.55
CA PHE A 249 -3.06 0.15 -28.80
C PHE A 249 -3.36 0.04 -27.31
N PRO A 250 -2.37 -0.33 -26.50
CA PRO A 250 -2.60 -0.52 -25.09
C PRO A 250 -2.84 0.82 -24.41
N VAL A 251 -3.73 0.78 -23.43
CA VAL A 251 -3.91 1.82 -22.42
C VAL A 251 -2.63 2.02 -21.60
N CYS A 252 -1.92 0.93 -21.35
CA CYS A 252 -0.71 0.88 -20.55
C CYS A 252 0.28 -0.08 -21.21
N SER A 253 1.48 0.39 -21.51
CA SER A 253 2.48 -0.40 -22.25
C SER A 253 3.09 -1.55 -21.43
N ASN A 254 2.76 -1.68 -20.15
CA ASN A 254 3.25 -2.72 -19.23
C ASN A 254 2.15 -3.26 -18.29
N ARG A 255 0.87 -3.13 -18.67
CA ARG A 255 -0.27 -3.65 -17.92
C ARG A 255 -1.32 -4.19 -18.87
N CYS A 256 -2.00 -5.24 -18.43
CA CYS A 256 -3.14 -5.79 -19.13
C CYS A 256 -4.41 -5.07 -18.67
N ASN A 257 -5.24 -4.66 -19.61
CA ASN A 257 -6.44 -3.88 -19.31
C ASN A 257 -7.59 -4.32 -20.23
N GLN A 258 -8.81 -4.35 -19.72
CA GLN A 258 -9.99 -4.67 -20.54
C GLN A 258 -10.29 -3.57 -21.57
N PHE A 259 -9.75 -2.37 -21.39
CA PHE A 259 -9.85 -1.23 -22.30
C PHE A 259 -8.56 -1.05 -23.11
N TYR A 260 -8.72 -0.63 -24.36
CA TYR A 260 -7.64 -0.31 -25.28
C TYR A 260 -8.03 0.85 -26.18
N TYR A 261 -7.05 1.57 -26.70
CA TYR A 261 -7.25 2.61 -27.70
C TYR A 261 -7.36 1.98 -29.07
N TYR A 262 -8.32 2.39 -29.88
CA TYR A 262 -8.44 2.01 -31.28
C TYR A 262 -8.26 3.25 -32.15
N CYS A 263 -7.26 3.21 -33.02
CA CYS A 263 -6.99 4.27 -33.97
C CYS A 263 -7.58 3.96 -35.34
N ASP A 264 -8.24 4.95 -35.92
CA ASP A 264 -8.66 4.94 -37.31
C ASP A 264 -8.49 6.32 -37.98
N LEU A 265 -9.11 6.50 -39.16
CA LEU A 265 -9.02 7.75 -39.93
C LEU A 265 -9.72 8.94 -39.25
N PHE A 266 -10.52 8.71 -38.21
CA PHE A 266 -11.29 9.72 -37.49
C PHE A 266 -10.67 10.08 -36.14
N GLY A 267 -9.63 9.37 -35.70
CA GLY A 267 -8.88 9.67 -34.47
C GLY A 267 -8.79 8.44 -33.56
N VAL A 268 -8.80 8.71 -32.25
CA VAL A 268 -8.75 7.68 -31.21
C VAL A 268 -10.16 7.42 -30.64
N GLU A 269 -10.51 6.16 -30.50
CA GLU A 269 -11.68 5.67 -29.76
C GLU A 269 -11.18 4.76 -28.62
N VAL A 270 -11.89 4.69 -27.49
CA VAL A 270 -11.65 3.61 -26.51
C VAL A 270 -12.61 2.47 -26.78
N ARG A 271 -12.06 1.26 -26.82
CA ARG A 271 -12.82 0.02 -26.93
C ARG A 271 -12.54 -0.87 -25.75
N THR A 272 -13.42 -1.84 -25.55
CA THR A 272 -13.24 -2.88 -24.55
C THR A 272 -13.10 -4.23 -25.24
N CYS A 273 -12.26 -5.09 -24.69
CA CYS A 273 -12.17 -6.49 -25.08
C CYS A 273 -13.48 -7.21 -24.76
N THR A 274 -13.84 -8.19 -25.59
CA THR A 274 -15.11 -8.89 -25.41
C THR A 274 -14.97 -10.02 -24.41
N HIS A 275 -16.07 -10.51 -23.83
CA HIS A 275 -16.08 -11.70 -22.97
C HIS A 275 -15.16 -11.65 -21.73
N GLY A 276 -14.73 -10.47 -21.28
CA GLY A 276 -13.90 -10.30 -20.07
C GLY A 276 -12.40 -10.50 -20.30
N GLU A 277 -11.97 -10.64 -21.57
CA GLU A 277 -10.57 -10.68 -21.99
C GLU A 277 -9.84 -9.36 -21.68
N PHE A 278 -8.50 -9.39 -21.73
CA PHE A 278 -7.62 -8.26 -21.46
C PHE A 278 -6.75 -7.97 -22.69
N PHE A 279 -6.59 -6.70 -23.02
CA PHE A 279 -5.73 -6.26 -24.12
C PHE A 279 -4.26 -6.42 -23.72
N ASN A 280 -3.57 -7.33 -24.41
CA ASN A 280 -2.15 -7.60 -24.24
C ASN A 280 -1.33 -6.49 -24.91
N PRO A 281 -0.51 -5.71 -24.16
CA PRO A 281 0.26 -4.62 -24.72
C PRO A 281 1.43 -5.06 -25.60
N ASP A 282 1.91 -6.30 -25.46
CA ASP A 282 3.00 -6.84 -26.28
C ASP A 282 2.48 -7.40 -27.61
N GLU A 283 1.32 -8.07 -27.57
CA GLU A 283 0.73 -8.75 -28.74
C GLU A 283 -0.32 -7.90 -29.49
N LEU A 284 -0.77 -6.79 -28.89
CA LEU A 284 -1.79 -5.87 -29.41
C LEU A 284 -3.12 -6.56 -29.75
N VAL A 285 -3.52 -7.51 -28.90
CA VAL A 285 -4.73 -8.32 -29.06
C VAL A 285 -5.37 -8.61 -27.70
N CYS A 286 -6.69 -8.81 -27.68
CA CYS A 286 -7.39 -9.29 -26.49
C CYS A 286 -7.04 -10.76 -26.26
N VAL A 287 -6.62 -11.09 -25.04
CA VAL A 287 -6.25 -12.44 -24.59
C VAL A 287 -6.93 -12.75 -23.25
N ASP A 288 -6.99 -14.02 -22.88
CA ASP A 288 -7.41 -14.42 -21.53
C ASP A 288 -6.37 -13.97 -20.48
N GLU A 289 -6.78 -13.83 -19.22
CA GLU A 289 -5.92 -13.33 -18.12
C GLU A 289 -4.61 -14.11 -18.00
N GLU A 290 -4.65 -15.43 -18.20
CA GLU A 290 -3.51 -16.33 -18.09
C GLU A 290 -2.47 -16.18 -19.20
N ASP A 291 -2.89 -15.66 -20.36
CA ASP A 291 -2.04 -15.41 -21.52
C ASP A 291 -1.45 -13.99 -21.51
N CYS A 292 -1.79 -13.20 -20.49
CA CYS A 292 -1.29 -11.84 -20.36
C CYS A 292 -0.03 -11.78 -19.48
N PRO A 293 1.10 -11.23 -19.99
CA PRO A 293 2.37 -11.26 -19.25
C PRO A 293 2.44 -10.23 -18.10
N TYR A 294 1.41 -9.42 -17.91
CA TYR A 294 1.37 -8.34 -16.91
C TYR A 294 0.14 -8.47 -15.99
N PRO A 295 0.23 -8.00 -14.73
CA PRO A 295 -0.91 -7.97 -13.84
C PRO A 295 -2.04 -7.08 -14.37
N TYR A 296 -3.27 -7.45 -14.03
CA TYR A 296 -4.47 -6.68 -14.38
C TYR A 296 -4.46 -5.30 -13.72
N PHE A 297 -4.83 -4.28 -14.49
CA PHE A 297 -5.02 -2.91 -14.02
C PHE A 297 -6.48 -2.45 -14.23
N PRO A 298 -7.27 -2.26 -13.16
CA PRO A 298 -8.65 -1.78 -13.24
C PRO A 298 -8.71 -0.27 -13.47
N TRP A 299 -8.21 0.20 -14.61
CA TRP A 299 -8.27 1.62 -14.97
C TRP A 299 -9.07 1.84 -16.24
N VAL A 300 -9.92 2.87 -16.20
CA VAL A 300 -10.72 3.31 -17.33
C VAL A 300 -10.10 4.62 -17.85
N PRO A 301 -9.67 4.69 -19.13
CA PRO A 301 -9.17 5.93 -19.68
C PRO A 301 -10.21 7.04 -19.62
N SER A 302 -9.77 8.25 -19.29
CA SER A 302 -10.62 9.44 -19.18
C SER A 302 -11.47 9.68 -20.43
N ILE A 303 -10.95 9.37 -21.62
CA ILE A 303 -11.65 9.52 -22.90
C ILE A 303 -12.77 8.47 -23.11
N ALA A 304 -12.76 7.37 -22.35
CA ALA A 304 -13.85 6.38 -22.32
C ALA A 304 -15.04 6.88 -21.51
N LEU A 305 -14.80 7.68 -20.46
CA LEU A 305 -15.85 8.25 -19.61
C LEU A 305 -16.68 9.31 -20.35
N GLU A 306 -16.13 9.97 -21.37
CA GLU A 306 -16.86 10.93 -22.22
C GLU A 306 -17.89 10.25 -23.15
N ASN A 307 -17.66 8.98 -23.53
CA ASN A 307 -18.52 8.23 -24.45
C ASN A 307 -19.62 7.38 -23.77
N VAL A 308 -19.64 7.33 -22.43
CA VAL A 308 -20.69 6.61 -21.66
C VAL A 308 -21.92 7.52 -21.39
N LEU A 309 -21.85 8.81 -21.72
CA LEU A 309 -22.91 9.80 -21.46
C LEU A 309 -23.77 10.19 -22.67
N HIS A 310 -23.81 9.39 -23.75
CA HIS A 310 -24.74 9.58 -24.88
C HIS A 310 -25.63 8.37 -25.14
#